data_AF-A0A9E5WQR5-F1
#
_entry.id   AF-A0A9E5WQR5-F1
#
_cell.length_a   1.000
_cell.length_b   1.000
_cell.length_c   1.000
_cell.angle_alpha   90.00
_cell.angle_beta   90.00
_cell.angle_gamma   90.00
#
_symmetry.space_group_name_H-M   'P 1'
#
loop_
_entity.id
_entity.type
_entity.pdbx_description
1 polymer ?
#
loop_
_entity_poly.entity_id
_entity_poly.type
_entity_poly.pdbx_seq_one_letter_code
_entity_poly.pdbx_strand_id
1 'polypeptide(L)'
;MGLLDRLGIARRIKFSPEQATARQMMRLADLYLRQKVPCLVLMFHSSSLVPGQSPYVPDTRALEGFYRRLERVFEHCLVTRGCRNAILSELADEVGAFSRMLGVS
;
A
#
# COMPACT_ATOMS: atom_id res chain seq x y z
N MET A 1 -16.93 10.74 -9.42
CA MET A 1 -16.21 11.57 -8.43
C MET A 1 -16.41 10.94 -7.07
N GLY A 2 -15.57 9.96 -6.75
CA GLY A 2 -15.79 9.00 -5.66
C GLY A 2 -15.43 9.57 -4.28
N LEU A 3 -16.13 9.10 -3.26
CA LEU A 3 -15.99 9.45 -1.84
C LEU A 3 -14.53 9.39 -1.31
N LEU A 4 -13.64 8.68 -2.00
CA LEU A 4 -12.20 8.59 -1.72
C LEU A 4 -11.42 9.89 -1.96
N ASP A 5 -11.96 10.82 -2.76
CA ASP A 5 -11.29 12.08 -3.11
C ASP A 5 -11.37 13.10 -1.96
N ARG A 6 -12.35 12.95 -1.05
CA ARG A 6 -12.61 13.91 0.05
C ARG A 6 -11.81 13.67 1.33
N LEU A 7 -11.09 12.54 1.45
CA LEU A 7 -10.34 12.19 2.67
C LEU A 7 -8.81 12.39 2.56
N GLY A 8 -8.31 13.11 1.54
CA GLY A 8 -6.87 13.40 1.46
C GLY A 8 -5.98 12.17 1.20
N ILE A 9 -6.56 11.04 0.77
CA ILE A 9 -5.87 9.81 0.33
C ILE A 9 -5.04 10.07 -0.96
N ALA A 10 -5.15 11.27 -1.52
CA ALA A 10 -4.59 11.74 -2.77
C ALA A 10 -3.14 12.25 -2.68
N ARG A 11 -2.23 11.49 -2.07
CA ARG A 11 -0.87 11.44 -2.63
C ARG A 11 -0.72 10.10 -3.33
N ARG A 12 -1.19 10.07 -4.58
CA ARG A 12 -0.99 9.02 -5.58
C ARG A 12 0.49 8.89 -5.98
N ILE A 13 1.44 8.85 -5.03
CA ILE A 13 2.77 8.35 -5.35
C ILE A 13 2.60 6.83 -5.37
N LYS A 14 2.69 6.26 -6.57
CA LYS A 14 2.40 4.86 -6.88
C LYS A 14 3.16 3.92 -5.95
N PHE A 15 2.51 3.48 -4.87
CA PHE A 15 2.98 2.43 -3.98
C PHE A 15 2.67 1.06 -4.58
N SER A 16 3.08 0.85 -5.84
CA SER A 16 2.84 -0.39 -6.58
C SER A 16 4.13 -1.21 -6.67
N PRO A 17 4.12 -2.48 -6.23
CA PRO A 17 5.25 -3.39 -6.35
C PRO A 17 5.56 -3.80 -7.81
N GLU A 18 4.69 -3.46 -8.76
CA GLU A 18 4.87 -3.73 -10.20
C GLU A 18 5.83 -2.73 -10.86
N GLN A 19 5.85 -1.48 -10.38
CA GLN A 19 6.58 -0.38 -11.02
C GLN A 19 7.69 0.20 -10.13
N ALA A 20 7.74 -0.16 -8.85
CA ALA A 20 8.72 0.34 -7.90
C ALA A 20 9.58 -0.78 -7.30
N THR A 21 10.83 -0.45 -7.00
CA THR A 21 11.69 -1.32 -6.19
C THR A 21 11.26 -1.31 -4.73
N ALA A 22 11.54 -2.38 -3.99
CA ALA A 22 11.27 -2.43 -2.54
C ALA A 22 11.89 -1.22 -1.80
N ARG A 23 13.10 -0.78 -2.19
CA ARG A 23 13.77 0.37 -1.58
C ARG A 23 13.00 1.68 -1.78
N GLN A 24 12.44 1.90 -2.97
CA GLN A 24 11.62 3.08 -3.25
C GLN A 24 10.33 3.05 -2.43
N MET A 25 9.70 1.88 -2.34
CA MET A 25 8.48 1.69 -1.54
C MET A 25 8.73 1.93 -0.05
N MET A 26 9.79 1.34 0.54
CA MET A 26 10.13 1.56 1.95
C MET A 26 10.39 3.05 2.26
N ARG A 27 11.14 3.76 1.40
CA ARG A 27 11.37 5.21 1.54
C ARG A 27 10.07 6.02 1.49
N LEU A 28 9.15 5.62 0.61
CA LEU A 28 7.87 6.28 0.47
C LEU A 28 6.97 6.01 1.69
N ALA A 29 6.97 4.79 2.22
CA ALA A 29 6.30 4.45 3.47
C ALA A 29 6.81 5.31 4.62
N ASP A 30 8.14 5.46 4.76
CA ASP A 30 8.73 6.30 5.81
C ASP A 30 8.30 7.76 5.69
N LEU A 31 8.24 8.29 4.47
CA LEU A 31 7.82 9.66 4.20
C LEU A 31 6.34 9.88 4.55
N TYR A 32 5.48 8.91 4.25
CA TYR A 32 4.06 8.96 4.62
C TYR A 32 3.81 8.80 6.10
N LEU A 33 4.53 7.89 6.77
CA LEU A 33 4.46 7.75 8.21
C LEU A 33 4.92 9.03 8.94
N ARG A 34 5.95 9.72 8.43
CA ARG A 34 6.35 11.05 8.96
C ARG A 34 5.26 12.11 8.78
N GLN A 35 4.44 12.01 7.74
CA GLN A 35 3.28 12.87 7.53
C GLN A 35 2.06 12.46 8.37
N LYS A 36 2.17 11.41 9.20
CA LYS A 36 1.11 10.87 10.04
C LYS A 36 -0.16 10.54 9.24
N VAL A 37 0.01 9.98 8.03
CA VAL A 37 -1.14 9.48 7.27
C VAL A 37 -1.83 8.36 8.07
N PRO A 38 -3.18 8.23 7.98
CA PRO A 38 -3.91 7.23 8.76
C PRO A 38 -3.68 5.80 8.26
N CYS A 39 -3.32 5.62 6.98
CA CYS A 39 -3.09 4.30 6.41
C CYS A 39 -2.09 4.35 5.24
N LEU A 40 -1.47 3.19 4.97
CA LEU A 40 -0.69 2.94 3.77
C LEU A 40 -1.45 1.91 2.93
N VAL A 41 -1.71 2.22 1.66
CA VAL A 41 -2.42 1.32 0.75
C VAL A 41 -1.44 0.78 -0.30
N LEU A 42 -1.28 -0.53 -0.33
CA LEU A 42 -0.51 -1.26 -1.34
C LEU A 42 -1.48 -2.03 -2.23
N MET A 43 -1.42 -1.80 -3.55
CA MET A 43 -2.28 -2.48 -4.53
C MET A 43 -1.45 -3.02 -5.71
N PHE A 44 -1.83 -4.19 -6.20
CA PHE A 44 -1.30 -4.81 -7.41
C PHE A 44 -2.38 -5.69 -8.06
N HIS A 45 -2.19 -6.05 -9.33
CA HIS A 45 -3.14 -6.87 -10.06
C HIS A 45 -2.88 -8.37 -9.84
N SER A 46 -3.93 -9.18 -9.81
CA SER A 46 -3.81 -10.64 -9.69
C SER A 46 -3.04 -11.27 -10.85
N SER A 47 -3.03 -10.63 -12.02
CA SER A 47 -2.20 -11.02 -13.17
C SER A 47 -0.70 -11.01 -12.86
N SER A 48 -0.25 -10.21 -11.89
CA SER A 48 1.14 -10.19 -11.42
C SER A 48 1.49 -11.37 -10.50
N LEU A 49 0.51 -12.21 -10.12
CA LEU A 49 0.74 -13.45 -9.39
C LEU A 49 0.86 -14.68 -10.30
N VAL A 50 0.61 -14.51 -11.61
CA VAL A 50 0.67 -15.59 -12.59
C VAL A 50 1.76 -15.26 -13.62
N PRO A 51 2.82 -16.09 -13.74
CA PRO A 51 3.87 -15.86 -14.72
C PRO A 51 3.32 -15.75 -16.14
N GLY A 52 3.78 -14.75 -16.89
CA GLY A 52 3.41 -14.54 -18.30
C GLY A 52 2.06 -13.86 -18.52
N GLN A 53 1.28 -13.55 -17.46
CA GLN A 53 -0.01 -12.86 -17.56
C GLN A 53 0.10 -11.34 -17.36
N SER A 54 1.30 -10.83 -17.09
CA SER A 54 1.57 -9.42 -16.83
C SER A 54 2.93 -9.04 -17.41
N PRO A 55 3.09 -7.85 -18.04
CA PRO A 55 4.39 -7.35 -18.49
C PRO A 55 5.41 -7.21 -17.33
N TYR A 56 4.93 -7.07 -16.09
CA TYR A 56 5.78 -6.93 -14.90
C TYR A 56 6.31 -8.26 -14.37
N VAL A 57 5.63 -9.36 -14.72
CA VAL A 57 5.94 -10.72 -14.28
C VAL A 57 5.89 -11.66 -15.51
N PRO A 58 6.82 -11.50 -16.46
CA PRO A 58 6.81 -12.28 -17.70
C PRO A 58 7.15 -13.76 -17.48
N ASP A 59 7.85 -14.09 -16.40
CA ASP A 59 8.34 -15.43 -16.10
C ASP A 59 8.36 -15.72 -14.58
N THR A 60 8.66 -16.98 -14.23
CA THR A 60 8.71 -17.45 -12.83
C THR A 60 9.78 -16.74 -12.01
N ARG A 61 10.92 -16.37 -12.62
CA ARG A 61 12.01 -15.67 -11.92
C ARG A 61 11.58 -14.24 -11.56
N ALA A 62 10.84 -13.58 -12.44
CA ALA A 62 10.24 -12.29 -12.18
C ALA A 62 9.17 -12.38 -11.08
N LEU A 63 8.43 -13.49 -10.99
CA LEU A 63 7.45 -13.73 -9.92
C LEU A 63 8.14 -13.88 -8.57
N GLU A 64 9.23 -14.64 -8.47
CA GLU A 64 10.03 -14.72 -7.25
C GLU A 64 10.57 -13.34 -6.84
N GLY A 65 11.05 -12.56 -7.81
CA GLY A 65 11.45 -11.17 -7.57
C GLY A 65 10.31 -10.29 -7.06
N PHE A 66 9.09 -10.51 -7.55
CA PHE A 66 7.89 -9.83 -7.08
C PHE A 66 7.55 -10.21 -5.63
N TYR A 67 7.57 -11.49 -5.26
CA TYR A 67 7.35 -11.92 -3.89
C TYR A 67 8.41 -11.38 -2.93
N ARG A 68 9.70 -11.44 -3.29
CA ARG A 68 10.77 -10.83 -2.48
C ARG A 68 10.60 -9.32 -2.29
N ARG A 69 10.03 -8.61 -3.27
CA ARG A 69 9.69 -7.19 -3.09
C ARG A 69 8.59 -7.00 -2.06
N LEU A 70 7.52 -7.80 -2.14
CA LEU A 70 6.42 -7.74 -1.18
C LEU A 70 6.90 -8.05 0.24
N GLU A 71 7.65 -9.14 0.42
CA GLU A 71 8.21 -9.55 1.71
C GLU A 71 9.00 -8.41 2.36
N ARG A 72 9.93 -7.79 1.63
CA ARG A 72 10.76 -6.70 2.17
C ARG A 72 9.93 -5.47 2.55
N VAL A 73 8.89 -5.15 1.79
CA VAL A 73 8.01 -4.03 2.10
C VAL A 73 7.16 -4.33 3.32
N PHE A 74 6.60 -5.54 3.44
CA PHE A 74 5.82 -5.95 4.60
C PHE A 74 6.66 -6.05 5.87
N GLU A 75 7.86 -6.63 5.78
CA GLU A 75 8.81 -6.67 6.90
C GLU A 75 9.13 -5.26 7.39
N HIS A 76 9.46 -4.34 6.48
CA HIS A 76 9.73 -2.95 6.85
C HIS A 76 8.51 -2.29 7.52
N CYS A 77 7.33 -2.39 6.91
CA CYS A 77 6.13 -1.73 7.46
C CYS A 77 5.69 -2.36 8.80
N LEU A 78 5.57 -3.68 8.86
CA LEU A 78 4.98 -4.37 10.01
C LEU A 78 5.98 -4.54 11.16
N VAL A 79 7.23 -4.91 10.87
CA VAL A 79 8.25 -5.19 11.88
C VAL A 79 9.03 -3.94 12.21
N THR A 80 9.64 -3.29 11.22
CA THR A 80 10.53 -2.15 11.48
C THR A 80 9.77 -0.88 11.88
N ARG A 81 8.60 -0.63 11.28
CA ARG A 81 7.81 0.59 11.54
C ARG A 81 6.61 0.36 12.47
N GLY A 82 6.32 -0.89 12.83
CA GLY A 82 5.23 -1.24 13.75
C GLY A 82 3.83 -0.96 13.20
N CYS A 83 3.66 -0.90 11.87
CA CYS A 83 2.35 -0.80 11.27
C CYS A 83 1.53 -2.08 11.53
N ARG A 84 0.21 -1.93 11.54
CA ARG A 84 -0.72 -3.06 11.60
C ARG A 84 -1.32 -3.32 10.22
N ASN A 85 -1.60 -4.58 9.91
CA ASN A 85 -2.45 -4.91 8.77
C ASN A 85 -3.93 -4.67 9.16
N ALA A 86 -4.74 -4.36 8.17
CA ALA A 86 -6.18 -4.20 8.32
C ALA A 86 -6.84 -4.55 6.99
N ILE A 87 -8.04 -5.13 7.04
CA ILE A 87 -8.90 -5.22 5.85
C ILE A 87 -9.61 -3.89 5.62
N LEU A 88 -10.03 -3.61 4.39
CA LEU A 88 -10.61 -2.31 4.02
C LEU A 88 -11.85 -1.95 4.86
N SER A 89 -12.65 -2.93 5.28
CA SER A 89 -13.82 -2.70 6.13
C SER A 89 -13.43 -2.22 7.53
N GLU A 90 -12.43 -2.84 8.16
CA GLU A 90 -11.91 -2.41 9.47
C GLU A 90 -11.37 -0.99 9.40
N LEU A 91 -10.62 -0.68 8.34
CA LEU A 91 -10.10 0.67 8.12
C LEU A 91 -11.22 1.69 7.89
N ALA A 92 -12.27 1.32 7.15
CA ALA A 92 -13.41 2.20 6.89
C ALA A 92 -14.15 2.54 8.19
N ASP A 93 -14.28 1.59 9.10
CA ASP A 93 -14.87 1.80 10.42
C ASP A 93 -14.00 2.73 11.30
N GLU A 94 -12.69 2.50 11.35
CA GLU A 94 -11.74 3.33 12.11
C GLU A 94 -11.65 4.76 11.57
N VAL A 95 -11.52 4.92 10.25
CA VAL A 95 -11.44 6.25 9.61
C VAL A 95 -12.79 6.98 9.70
N GLY A 96 -13.90 6.25 9.54
CA GLY A 96 -15.24 6.81 9.73
C GLY A 96 -15.46 7.29 11.16
N ALA A 97 -15.00 6.53 12.15
CA ALA A 97 -15.02 6.93 13.56
C ALA A 97 -14.12 8.16 13.80
N PHE A 98 -12.93 8.20 13.19
CA PHE A 98 -12.00 9.32 13.29
C PHE A 98 -12.57 10.62 12.67
N SER A 99 -13.20 10.54 11.49
CA SER A 99 -13.83 11.70 10.84
C SER A 99 -14.99 12.26 11.66
N ARG A 100 -15.82 11.37 12.25
CA ARG A 100 -16.91 11.76 13.17
C ARG A 100 -16.39 12.41 14.45
N MET A 101 -15.30 11.89 15.02
CA MET A 101 -14.66 12.46 16.21
C MET A 101 -14.10 13.87 15.96
N LEU A 102 -13.66 14.16 14.73
CA LEU A 102 -13.13 15.48 14.35
C LEU A 102 -14.20 16.45 13.82
N GLY A 103 -15.47 16.06 13.76
CA GLY A 103 -16.57 16.93 13.32
C GLY A 103 -16.52 17.31 11.84
N VAL A 104 -15.74 16.59 11.03
CA VAL A 104 -15.65 16.80 9.58
C VAL A 104 -16.58 15.78 8.92
N SER A 105 -17.73 16.23 8.43
CA SER A 105 -18.69 15.44 7.63
C SER A 105 -18.97 16.13 6.30
#